data_AF-A0A485BIB7-F1
#
_entry.id   AF-A0A485BIB7-F1
#
_cell.length_a   1.000
_cell.length_b   1.000
_cell.length_c   1.000
_cell.angle_alpha   90.00
_cell.angle_beta   90.00
_cell.angle_gamma   90.00
#
_symmetry.space_group_name_H-M   'P 1'
#
loop_
_entity.id
_entity.type
_entity.pdbx_description
1 polymer ?
#
loop_
_entity_poly.entity_id
_entity_poly.type
_entity_poly.pdbx_seq_one_letter_code
_entity_poly.pdbx_strand_id
1 'polypeptide(L)' 'MTLQTEFRNAMAQLGSAVSVITTDGPAGKFGFTASAVCSVTDQPPTLVGVV' A
#
# COMPACT_ATOMS: atom_id res chain seq x y z
N MET A 1 -7.71 -1.38 -26.46
CA MET A 1 -7.21 -1.69 -25.10
C MET A 1 -7.63 -0.53 -24.21
N THR A 2 -8.17 -0.79 -23.01
CA THR A 2 -8.56 0.30 -22.11
C THR A 2 -7.36 0.76 -21.29
N LEU A 3 -7.24 2.08 -21.05
CA LEU A 3 -6.15 2.68 -20.26
C LEU A 3 -5.95 2.00 -18.89
N GLN A 4 -7.04 1.50 -18.30
CA GLN A 4 -7.02 0.78 -17.03
C GLN A 4 -6.20 -0.51 -17.08
N THR A 5 -6.29 -1.27 -18.18
CA THR A 5 -5.56 -2.53 -18.34
C THR A 5 -4.08 -2.28 -18.64
N GLU A 6 -3.77 -1.25 -19.44
CA GLU A 6 -2.39 -0.82 -19.69
C GLU A 6 -1.69 -0.36 -18.39
N PHE A 7 -2.38 0.44 -17.57
CA PHE A 7 -1.87 0.85 -16.26
C PHE A 7 -1.60 -0.34 -15.32
N ARG A 8 -2.54 -1.29 -15.20
CA ARG A 8 -2.31 -2.49 -14.38
C ARG A 8 -1.16 -3.35 -14.90
N ASN A 9 -1.02 -3.51 -16.21
CA ASN A 9 0.07 -4.28 -16.80
C ASN A 9 1.43 -3.61 -16.54
N ALA A 10 1.50 -2.28 -16.60
CA ALA A 10 2.71 -1.54 -16.23
C ALA A 10 3.04 -1.70 -14.74
N MET A 11 2.04 -1.58 -13.85
CA MET A 11 2.24 -1.76 -12.40
C MET A 11 2.63 -3.19 -12.02
N ALA A 12 2.22 -4.21 -12.78
CA ALA A 12 2.61 -5.60 -12.55
C ALA A 12 4.12 -5.84 -12.78
N GLN A 13 4.80 -4.97 -13.55
CA GLN A 13 6.25 -5.02 -13.76
C GLN A 13 7.04 -4.19 -12.73
N LEU A 14 6.35 -3.39 -11.92
CA LEU A 14 6.98 -2.56 -10.89
C LEU A 14 7.21 -3.39 -9.62
N GLY A 15 8.47 -3.69 -9.31
CA GLY A 15 8.84 -4.32 -8.04
C GLY A 15 8.51 -3.38 -6.88
N SER A 16 7.62 -3.82 -5.97
CA SER A 16 7.27 -3.06 -4.77
C SER A 16 7.46 -3.88 -3.50
N ALA A 17 7.73 -3.19 -2.39
CA ALA A 17 7.78 -3.81 -1.08
C ALA A 17 6.37 -4.30 -0.66
N VAL A 18 6.30 -5.47 -0.04
CA VAL A 18 5.06 -6.02 0.51
C VAL A 18 5.02 -5.73 2.00
N SER A 19 4.02 -4.96 2.42
CA SER A 19 3.79 -4.64 3.84
C SER A 19 2.45 -5.21 4.30
N VAL A 20 2.42 -5.81 5.49
CA VAL A 20 1.17 -6.24 6.14
C VAL A 20 0.77 -5.14 7.12
N ILE A 21 -0.34 -4.47 6.83
CA ILE A 21 -0.88 -3.42 7.69
C ILE A 21 -1.93 -4.05 8.59
N THR A 22 -1.68 -4.06 9.90
CA THR A 22 -2.61 -4.56 10.92
C THR A 22 -3.14 -3.42 11.75
N THR A 23 -4.43 -3.45 12.06
CA THR A 23 -5.07 -2.60 13.05
C THR A 23 -5.67 -3.47 14.16
N ASP A 24 -5.57 -2.99 15.40
CA ASP A 24 -6.24 -3.57 16.55
C ASP A 24 -7.09 -2.46 17.16
N GLY A 25 -8.41 -2.58 16.99
CA GLY A 25 -9.37 -1.57 17.44
C GLY A 25 -10.53 -2.21 18.21
N PRO A 26 -11.47 -1.40 18.71
CA PRO A 26 -12.65 -1.90 19.44
C PRO A 26 -13.49 -2.91 18.64
N ALA A 27 -13.40 -2.89 17.31
CA ALA A 27 -14.05 -3.82 16.40
C ALA A 27 -13.28 -5.14 16.18
N GLY A 28 -12.12 -5.32 16.82
CA GLY A 28 -11.24 -6.48 16.66
C GLY A 28 -10.01 -6.21 15.80
N LYS A 29 -9.27 -7.29 15.51
CA LYS A 29 -8.05 -7.27 14.71
C LYS A 29 -8.39 -7.38 13.23
N PHE A 30 -7.90 -6.44 12.44
CA PHE A 30 -8.00 -6.48 10.98
C PHE A 30 -6.62 -6.32 10.37
N GLY A 31 -6.39 -6.95 9.23
CA GLY A 31 -5.14 -6.75 8.49
C GLY A 31 -5.35 -6.94 7.00
N PHE A 32 -4.58 -6.19 6.22
CA PHE A 32 -4.52 -6.33 4.78
C PHE A 32 -3.09 -6.19 4.27
N THR A 33 -2.84 -6.78 3.10
CA THR A 33 -1.56 -6.69 2.41
C THR A 33 -1.57 -5.46 1.52
N ALA A 34 -0.64 -4.53 1.75
CA ALA A 34 -0.44 -3.33 0.96
C ALA A 34 0.93 -3.38 0.27
N SER A 35 0.96 -3.11 -1.04
CA SER A 35 2.19 -2.90 -1.80
C SER A 35 2.44 -1.43 -2.13
N ALA A 36 1.51 -0.53 -1.80
CA ALA A 36 1.63 0.92 -2.03
C ALA A 36 1.92 1.66 -0.71
N VAL A 37 3.09 1.39 -0.12
CA VAL A 37 3.55 2.04 1.12
C VAL A 37 4.82 2.85 0.83
N CYS A 38 4.82 4.13 1.18
CA CYS A 38 5.93 5.06 0.94
C CYS A 38 6.25 5.91 2.18
N SER A 39 7.51 6.30 2.34
CA SER A 39 7.93 7.26 3.38
C SER A 39 7.57 8.69 2.96
N VAL A 40 6.95 9.46 3.87
CA VAL A 40 6.58 10.86 3.60
C VAL A 40 7.55 11.82 4.26
N THR A 41 7.84 11.64 5.54
CA THR A 41 8.76 12.50 6.30
C THR A 41 9.35 11.72 7.48
N ASP A 42 10.55 12.08 7.92
CA ASP A 42 11.23 11.56 9.10
C ASP A 42 11.03 12.44 10.36
N GLN A 43 10.47 13.64 10.21
CA GLN A 43 10.13 14.56 11.31
C GLN A 43 8.74 15.18 11.15
N PRO A 44 7.73 14.77 11.94
CA PRO A 44 7.65 13.50 12.68
C PRO A 44 7.64 12.29 11.72
N PRO A 45 8.17 11.11 12.12
CA PRO A 45 8.28 9.95 11.23
C PRO A 45 6.89 9.49 10.77
N THR A 46 6.60 9.70 9.48
CA THR A 46 5.28 9.46 8.88
C THR A 46 5.43 8.60 7.63
N LEU A 47 4.67 7.51 7.58
CA LEU A 47 4.52 6.63 6.42
C LEU A 47 3.10 6.77 5.87
N VAL A 48 2.95 6.70 4.55
CA VAL A 48 1.64 6.67 3.88
C VAL A 48 1.44 5.33 3.20
N GLY A 49 0.27 4.73 3.43
CA GLY A 49 -0.21 3.56 2.70
C GLY A 49 -1.54 3.89 2.02
N VAL A 50 -1.72 3.48 0.76
CA VAL A 50 -3.00 3.59 0.05
C VAL A 50 -3.78 2.30 0.26
N VAL A 51 -5.02 2.41 0.73
CA VAL A 51 -5.97 1.31 0.97
C VAL A 51 -6.94 1.16 -0.19
#